data_AF-A0A2D2LT63-F1
#
_entry.id   AF-A0A2D2LT63-F1
#
_cell.length_a   1.000
_cell.length_b   1.000
_cell.length_c   1.000
_cell.angle_alpha   90.00
_cell.angle_beta   90.00
_cell.angle_gamma   90.00
#
_symmetry.space_group_name_H-M   'P 1'
#
loop_
_entity.id
_entity.type
_entity.pdbx_description
1 polymer ?
#
loop_
_entity_poly.entity_id
_entity_poly.type
_entity_poly.pdbx_seq_one_letter_code
_entity_poly.pdbx_strand_id
1 'polypeptide(L)'
;MIQTVIHYFLHFGMPLMVAYIFFRDDYKRVYLILLATMLVDLDHLLATPIFSPNRCSINFHPLHTYYAMAAYAAMLFLPKTYKIIGLGLLLHMLTDLNDCVMTYLNCPQCLNKASARELVKWLVTATNA
;
A
#
# COMPACT_ATOMS: atom_id res chain seq x y z
N MET A 1 -10.55 -9.92 11.19
CA MET A 1 -11.79 -9.37 10.58
C MET A 1 -11.73 -7.87 10.40
N ILE A 2 -11.52 -7.06 11.45
CA ILE A 2 -11.39 -5.59 11.32
C ILE A 2 -10.25 -5.19 10.37
N GLN A 3 -9.05 -5.78 10.52
CA GLN A 3 -7.91 -5.54 9.64
C GLN A 3 -8.24 -5.76 8.16
N THR A 4 -8.87 -6.89 7.82
CA THR A 4 -9.31 -7.22 6.46
C THR A 4 -10.29 -6.18 5.90
N VAL A 5 -11.25 -5.72 6.72
CA VAL A 5 -12.21 -4.68 6.31
C VAL A 5 -11.48 -3.36 6.03
N ILE A 6 -10.56 -2.96 6.91
CA ILE A 6 -9.76 -1.74 6.73
C ILE A 6 -8.89 -1.84 5.47
N HIS A 7 -8.19 -2.95 5.29
CA HIS A 7 -7.32 -3.19 4.13
C HIS A 7 -8.09 -3.07 2.81
N TYR A 8 -9.21 -3.79 2.65
CA TYR A 8 -10.02 -3.69 1.44
C TYR A 8 -10.69 -2.31 1.30
N PHE A 9 -11.10 -1.67 2.39
CA PHE A 9 -11.61 -0.30 2.30
C PHE A 9 -10.54 0.68 1.79
N LEU A 10 -9.29 0.54 2.24
CA LEU A 10 -8.19 1.39 1.82
C LEU A 10 -7.72 1.11 0.38
N HIS A 11 -7.84 -0.11 -0.12
CA HIS A 11 -7.55 -0.42 -1.53
C HIS A 11 -8.67 -0.05 -2.51
N PHE A 12 -9.93 0.00 -2.07
CA PHE A 12 -11.07 0.22 -2.97
C PHE A 12 -11.89 1.47 -2.65
N GLY A 13 -12.28 1.65 -1.38
CA GLY A 13 -13.08 2.80 -0.94
C GLY A 13 -12.30 4.11 -0.89
N MET A 14 -11.08 4.09 -0.36
CA MET A 14 -10.24 5.28 -0.25
C MET A 14 -9.88 5.87 -1.63
N PRO A 15 -9.49 5.08 -2.66
CA PRO A 15 -9.32 5.59 -4.02
C PRO A 15 -10.56 6.27 -4.59
N LEU A 16 -11.75 5.75 -4.31
CA LEU A 16 -13.00 6.40 -4.73
C LEU A 16 -13.17 7.75 -4.06
N MET A 17 -12.92 7.84 -2.75
CA MET A 17 -12.98 9.10 -2.01
C MET A 17 -11.97 10.11 -2.56
N VAL A 18 -10.73 9.70 -2.80
CA VAL A 18 -9.69 10.56 -3.39
C VAL A 18 -10.10 11.05 -4.77
N ALA A 19 -10.56 10.15 -5.64
CA ALA A 19 -11.01 10.53 -6.98
C ALA A 19 -12.19 11.52 -6.91
N TYR A 20 -13.17 11.25 -6.05
CA TYR A 20 -14.37 12.07 -5.93
C TYR A 20 -14.10 13.47 -5.37
N ILE A 21 -13.25 13.57 -4.34
CA ILE A 21 -12.93 14.83 -3.66
C ILE A 21 -11.99 15.71 -4.51
N PHE A 22 -10.92 15.13 -5.05
CA PHE A 22 -9.87 15.90 -5.73
C PHE A 22 -10.02 15.99 -7.25
N PHE A 23 -10.83 15.12 -7.86
CA PHE A 23 -11.01 15.06 -9.32
C PHE A 23 -12.49 15.05 -9.69
N ARG A 24 -13.29 15.89 -9.04
CA ARG A 24 -14.76 15.88 -9.09
C ARG A 24 -15.35 15.77 -10.50
N ASP A 25 -14.78 16.47 -11.48
CA ASP A 25 -15.28 16.50 -12.86
C ASP A 25 -14.93 15.23 -13.67
N ASP A 26 -13.91 14.47 -13.25
CA ASP A 26 -13.39 13.30 -13.97
C ASP A 26 -13.21 12.08 -13.04
N TYR A 27 -13.94 12.07 -11.91
CA TYR A 27 -13.67 11.14 -10.81
C TYR A 27 -13.80 9.68 -11.21
N LYS A 28 -14.71 9.36 -12.15
CA LYS A 28 -14.89 7.99 -12.64
C LYS A 28 -13.64 7.48 -13.35
N ARG A 29 -13.06 8.31 -14.23
CA ARG A 29 -11.83 7.95 -14.95
C ARG A 29 -10.66 7.84 -13.99
N VAL A 30 -10.51 8.81 -13.09
CA VAL A 30 -9.44 8.79 -12.09
C VAL A 30 -9.56 7.58 -11.17
N TYR A 31 -10.77 7.26 -10.72
CA TYR A 31 -11.02 6.08 -9.90
C TYR A 31 -10.64 4.78 -10.64
N LEU A 32 -10.97 4.64 -11.93
CA LEU A 32 -10.55 3.49 -12.72
C LEU A 32 -9.02 3.39 -12.84
N ILE A 33 -8.31 4.52 -12.98
CA ILE A 33 -6.83 4.53 -13.00
C ILE A 33 -6.28 4.09 -11.65
N LEU A 34 -6.80 4.64 -10.53
CA LEU A 34 -6.38 4.25 -9.18
C LEU A 34 -6.72 2.78 -8.87
N LEU A 35 -7.83 2.26 -9.40
CA LEU A 35 -8.17 0.85 -9.25
C LEU A 35 -7.22 -0.04 -10.06
N ALA A 36 -6.80 0.41 -11.25
CA ALA A 36 -5.84 -0.32 -12.07
C ALA A 36 -4.46 -0.44 -11.39
N THR A 37 -4.07 0.48 -10.50
CA THR A 37 -2.80 0.36 -9.77
C THR A 37 -2.79 -0.80 -8.77
N MET A 38 -3.94 -1.37 -8.41
CA MET A 38 -4.02 -2.59 -7.59
C MET A 38 -3.39 -3.80 -8.29
N LEU A 39 -3.18 -3.76 -9.60
CA LEU A 39 -2.44 -4.79 -10.33
C LEU A 39 -0.97 -4.90 -9.90
N VAL A 40 -0.46 -3.96 -9.10
CA VAL A 40 0.87 -4.07 -8.48
C VAL A 40 1.00 -5.35 -7.63
N ASP A 41 -0.10 -5.81 -7.01
CA ASP A 41 -0.16 -7.05 -6.22
C ASP A 41 0.09 -8.32 -7.04
N LEU A 42 0.10 -8.26 -8.38
CA LEU A 42 0.45 -9.42 -9.17
C LEU A 42 1.88 -9.90 -8.90
N ASP A 43 2.75 -9.06 -8.32
CA ASP A 43 4.07 -9.47 -7.85
C ASP A 43 4.04 -10.43 -6.64
N HIS A 44 2.89 -10.58 -5.97
CA HIS A 44 2.67 -11.60 -4.93
C HIS A 44 2.74 -13.02 -5.49
N LEU A 45 2.44 -13.21 -6.77
CA LEU A 45 2.54 -14.50 -7.45
C LEU A 45 3.99 -15.00 -7.52
N LEU A 46 4.98 -14.13 -7.30
CA LEU A 46 6.40 -14.47 -7.26
C LEU A 46 6.85 -14.99 -5.88
N ALA A 47 5.98 -14.95 -4.87
CA ALA A 47 6.31 -15.36 -3.52
C ALA A 47 6.00 -16.83 -3.24
N THR A 48 6.80 -17.47 -2.38
CA THR A 48 6.53 -18.81 -1.83
C THR A 48 6.46 -18.73 -0.29
N PRO A 49 5.33 -19.12 0.34
CA PRO A 49 4.02 -19.41 -0.29
C PRO A 49 3.45 -18.15 -0.97
N ILE A 50 2.44 -18.30 -1.84
CA ILE A 50 1.78 -17.15 -2.48
C ILE A 50 1.03 -16.33 -1.42
N PHE A 51 0.13 -16.97 -0.68
CA PHE A 51 -0.60 -16.34 0.43
C PHE A 51 0.02 -16.70 1.78
N SER A 52 0.24 -15.70 2.62
CA SER A 52 0.65 -15.88 4.02
C SER A 52 0.03 -14.77 4.86
N PRO A 53 -0.81 -15.10 5.86
CA PRO A 53 -1.60 -14.11 6.60
C PRO A 53 -0.77 -13.18 7.48
N ASN A 54 0.50 -13.51 7.75
CA ASN A 54 1.39 -12.78 8.65
C ASN A 54 2.60 -12.19 7.93
N ARG A 55 2.49 -11.97 6.61
CA ARG A 55 3.57 -11.39 5.81
C ARG A 55 3.38 -9.88 5.70
N CYS A 56 4.46 -9.14 5.91
CA CYS A 56 4.51 -7.74 5.50
C CYS A 56 5.02 -7.65 4.06
N SER A 57 4.21 -7.08 3.15
CA SER A 57 4.55 -6.92 1.72
C SER A 57 5.69 -5.92 1.51
N ILE A 58 5.79 -4.92 2.38
CA ILE A 58 6.74 -3.81 2.29
C ILE A 58 8.17 -4.35 2.31
N ASN A 59 8.93 -4.00 1.27
CA ASN A 59 10.29 -4.43 1.03
C ASN A 59 10.47 -5.97 0.93
N PHE A 60 9.39 -6.71 0.67
CA PHE A 60 9.42 -8.16 0.42
C PHE A 60 9.20 -8.49 -1.06
N HIS A 61 8.17 -7.91 -1.69
CA HIS A 61 7.90 -8.14 -3.11
C HIS A 61 8.62 -7.12 -4.02
N PRO A 62 8.95 -7.48 -5.28
CA PRO A 62 9.73 -6.61 -6.18
C PRO A 62 9.15 -5.20 -6.39
N LEU A 63 7.84 -5.07 -6.56
CA LEU A 63 7.14 -3.80 -6.76
C LEU A 63 6.80 -3.10 -5.43
N HIS A 64 7.01 -3.80 -4.31
CA HIS A 64 6.84 -3.28 -2.95
C HIS A 64 8.18 -2.89 -2.31
N THR A 65 9.26 -2.80 -3.08
CA THR A 65 10.57 -2.37 -2.59
C THR A 65 10.63 -0.86 -2.32
N TYR A 66 11.52 -0.42 -1.43
CA TYR A 66 11.73 1.02 -1.21
C TYR A 66 12.17 1.75 -2.48
N TYR A 67 12.89 1.08 -3.37
CA TYR A 67 13.26 1.61 -4.68
C TYR A 67 12.04 1.81 -5.59
N ALA A 68 11.10 0.87 -5.60
CA ALA A 68 9.83 1.02 -6.33
C ALA A 68 9.01 2.19 -5.78
N MET A 69 8.90 2.31 -4.45
CA MET A 69 8.22 3.44 -3.79
C MET A 69 8.85 4.79 -4.17
N ALA A 70 10.18 4.87 -4.21
CA ALA A 70 10.88 6.08 -4.64
C ALA A 70 10.55 6.44 -6.10
N ALA A 71 10.45 5.45 -7.00
CA ALA A 71 10.00 5.68 -8.37
C ALA A 71 8.55 6.16 -8.42
N TYR A 72 7.64 5.60 -7.61
CA TYR A 72 6.24 6.04 -7.53
C TYR A 72 6.11 7.46 -7.00
N ALA A 73 6.94 7.85 -6.04
CA ALA A 73 7.06 9.23 -5.58
C ALA A 73 7.59 10.16 -6.68
N ALA A 74 8.58 9.74 -7.47
CA ALA A 74 9.06 10.51 -8.61
C ALA A 74 7.96 10.72 -9.68
N MET A 75 7.06 9.74 -9.87
CA MET A 75 5.93 9.87 -10.79
C MET A 75 4.96 11.01 -10.40
N LEU A 76 4.94 11.46 -9.14
CA LEU A 76 4.13 12.60 -8.71
C LEU A 76 4.57 13.93 -9.37
N PHE A 77 5.79 14.01 -9.91
CA PHE A 77 6.29 15.20 -10.60
C PHE A 77 6.07 15.15 -12.12
N LEU A 78 5.52 14.06 -12.64
CA LEU A 78 5.23 13.85 -14.06
C LEU A 78 3.84 14.40 -14.47
N PRO A 79 3.50 14.43 -15.78
CA PRO A 79 2.19 14.87 -16.26
C PRO A 79 1.01 14.13 -15.64
N LYS A 80 -0.18 14.72 -15.74
CA LYS A 80 -1.41 14.35 -15.00
C LYS A 80 -1.63 12.84 -14.87
N THR A 81 -1.53 12.08 -15.95
CA THR A 81 -1.75 10.62 -15.93
C THR A 81 -0.74 9.88 -15.05
N TYR A 82 0.56 10.14 -15.21
CA TYR A 82 1.61 9.51 -14.42
C TYR A 82 1.53 9.91 -12.95
N LYS A 83 1.18 11.17 -12.66
CA LYS A 83 0.93 11.64 -11.30
C LYS A 83 -0.18 10.85 -10.60
N ILE A 84 -1.29 10.59 -11.31
CA ILE A 84 -2.40 9.80 -10.75
C ILE A 84 -1.98 8.34 -10.53
N ILE A 85 -1.23 7.75 -11.46
CA ILE A 85 -0.70 6.38 -11.30
C ILE A 85 0.25 6.31 -10.10
N GLY A 86 1.19 7.25 -9.99
CA GLY A 86 2.12 7.34 -8.85
C GLY A 86 1.38 7.51 -7.52
N LEU A 87 0.34 8.35 -7.50
CA LEU A 87 -0.52 8.50 -6.34
C LEU A 87 -1.22 7.17 -5.98
N GLY A 88 -1.81 6.48 -6.95
CA GLY A 88 -2.47 5.19 -6.71
C GLY A 88 -1.52 4.13 -6.16
N LEU A 89 -0.32 4.02 -6.73
CA LEU A 89 0.72 3.10 -6.26
C LEU A 89 1.18 3.45 -4.84
N LEU A 90 1.38 4.73 -4.52
CA LEU A 90 1.75 5.14 -3.16
C LEU A 90 0.62 4.91 -2.14
N LEU A 91 -0.63 5.13 -2.53
CA LEU A 91 -1.78 4.81 -1.69
C LEU A 91 -1.87 3.31 -1.41
N HIS A 92 -1.60 2.48 -2.42
CA HIS A 92 -1.50 1.05 -2.26
C HIS A 92 -0.38 0.66 -1.27
N MET A 93 0.84 1.20 -1.43
CA MET A 93 1.95 0.95 -0.50
C MET A 93 1.63 1.40 0.93
N LEU A 94 0.89 2.50 1.09
CA LEU A 94 0.44 2.98 2.39
C LEU A 94 -0.56 2.02 3.04
N THR A 95 -1.49 1.47 2.26
CA THR A 95 -2.45 0.45 2.72
C THR A 95 -1.73 -0.80 3.21
N ASP A 96 -0.73 -1.27 2.46
CA ASP A 96 0.05 -2.45 2.82
C ASP A 96 0.95 -2.21 4.04
N LEU A 97 1.52 -1.01 4.16
CA LEU A 97 2.24 -0.60 5.37
C LEU A 97 1.31 -0.56 6.59
N ASN A 98 0.09 -0.06 6.44
CA ASN A 98 -0.91 -0.09 7.51
C ASN A 98 -1.23 -1.53 7.93
N ASP A 99 -1.36 -2.46 6.97
CA ASP A 99 -1.57 -3.89 7.28
C ASP A 99 -0.38 -4.49 8.06
N CYS A 100 0.85 -4.13 7.70
CA CYS A 100 2.04 -4.51 8.46
C CYS A 100 2.02 -3.96 9.90
N VAL A 101 1.63 -2.69 10.08
CA VAL A 101 1.50 -2.06 11.41
C VAL A 101 0.44 -2.77 12.25
N MET A 102 -0.74 -3.02 11.68
CA MET A 102 -1.81 -3.76 12.37
C MET A 102 -1.37 -5.17 12.76
N THR A 103 -0.67 -5.86 11.86
CA THR A 103 -0.08 -7.18 12.15
C THR A 103 0.92 -7.12 13.29
N TYR A 104 1.80 -6.11 13.33
CA TYR A 104 2.77 -5.93 14.41
C TYR A 104 2.09 -5.65 15.76
N LEU A 105 1.08 -4.78 15.79
CA LEU A 105 0.31 -4.48 17.01
C LEU A 105 -0.37 -5.73 17.59
N ASN A 106 -0.85 -6.63 16.73
CA ASN A 106 -1.50 -7.87 17.14
C ASN A 106 -0.51 -9.00 17.46
N CYS A 107 0.59 -9.11 16.72
CA CYS A 107 1.57 -10.17 16.83
C CYS A 107 2.98 -9.67 16.42
N PRO A 108 3.74 -9.06 17.34
CA PRO A 108 5.10 -8.56 17.04
C PRO A 108 6.05 -9.66 16.54
N GLN A 109 5.93 -10.88 17.07
CA GLN A 109 6.75 -12.02 16.69
C GLN A 109 6.49 -12.53 15.27
N CYS A 110 5.29 -12.27 14.73
CA CYS A 110 4.92 -12.66 13.37
C CYS A 110 5.80 -11.96 12.32
N LEU A 111 6.27 -10.74 12.62
CA LEU A 111 7.13 -9.97 11.73
C LEU A 111 8.63 -10.08 12.08
N ASN A 112 9.06 -11.08 12.84
CA ASN A 112 10.48 -11.24 13.21
C ASN A 112 11.41 -11.37 11.99
N LYS A 113 10.90 -11.93 10.90
CA LYS A 113 11.65 -12.13 9.65
C LYS A 113 11.27 -11.14 8.55
N ALA A 114 10.41 -10.16 8.84
CA ALA A 114 10.00 -9.17 7.85
C ALA A 114 11.14 -8.18 7.59
N SER A 115 11.42 -7.91 6.31
CA SER A 115 12.45 -6.95 5.92
C SER A 115 12.14 -5.52 6.41
N ALA A 116 10.87 -5.15 6.45
CA ALA A 116 10.40 -3.85 6.96
C ALA A 116 10.13 -3.82 8.48
N ARG A 117 10.60 -4.80 9.27
CA ARG A 117 10.30 -4.90 10.71
C ARG A 117 10.66 -3.63 11.49
N GLU A 118 11.88 -3.13 11.34
CA GLU A 118 12.34 -1.99 12.13
C GLU A 118 11.59 -0.69 11.76
N LEU A 119 11.21 -0.53 10.49
CA LEU A 119 10.34 0.56 10.05
C LEU A 119 8.98 0.49 10.77
N VAL A 120 8.35 -0.67 10.77
CA VAL A 120 7.03 -0.88 11.39
C VAL A 120 7.10 -0.67 12.91
N LYS A 121 8.13 -1.22 13.55
CA LYS A 121 8.38 -1.03 14.98
C LYS A 121 8.56 0.44 15.32
N TRP A 122 9.36 1.17 14.54
CA TRP A 122 9.56 2.60 14.73
C TRP A 122 8.24 3.38 14.62
N LEU A 123 7.43 3.11 13.58
CA LEU A 123 6.12 3.75 13.40
C LEU A 123 5.22 3.53 14.62
N VAL A 124 5.12 2.30 15.11
CA VAL A 124 4.33 1.98 16.30
C VAL A 124 4.85 2.72 17.53
N THR A 125 6.16 2.80 17.75
CA THR A 125 6.71 3.53 18.90
C THR A 125 6.52 5.04 18.78
N ALA A 126 6.65 5.61 17.58
CA ALA A 126 6.53 7.04 17.34
C ALA A 126 5.09 7.54 17.52
N THR A 127 4.08 6.70 17.26
CA THR A 127 2.67 7.05 17.48
C THR A 127 2.21 6.88 18.93
N ASN A 128 3.01 6.23 19.78
CA ASN A 128 2.70 6.00 21.20
C ASN A 128 3.54 6.89 22.14
N ALA A 129 4.41 7.73 21.59
CA ALA A 129 5.20 8.73 22.31
C ALA A 129 4.48 10.08 22.28
#